data_AF-A0A519W8Q0-F1
#
_entry.id   AF-A0A519W8Q0-F1
#
_cell.length_a   1.000
_cell.length_b   1.000
_cell.length_c   1.000
_cell.angle_alpha   90.00
_cell.angle_beta   90.00
_cell.angle_gamma   90.00
#
_symmetry.space_group_name_H-M   'P 1'
#
loop_
_entity.id
_entity.type
_entity.pdbx_description
1 polymer ?
#
loop_
_entity_poly.entity_id
_entity_poly.type
_entity_poly.pdbx_seq_one_letter_code
_entity_poly.pdbx_strand_id
1 'polypeptide(L)'
;MKLAEHKDLKNAITDLPVKEKDKLLLRLVAKDKVLTEHLHYRLLEDETDLEYRKEQLKSDFTIEIAELKKLNVKSPQDALGKYFSQSDKKAKIVGVVKDFNDKSLKENISPVAMRADKDEYYNVAVKMDQQQIMPVMKQVEQLWNTTFTDYVYDSEFVNDNIQGYYEGERIMGVLFRVFAGVIIFISFIGLFGLISYVATQRSREVAIRKVLGASTYDLVKMLNGSFLLMVFIANLVAWPLAYLFISKWLSGFVYRIDLSIWPFLIAMTISMVITLITVSLRSYRAASANTIDALKYE
;
A
#
# COMPACT_ATOMS: atom_id res chain seq x y z
N MET A 1 -21.94 -23.05 -3.78
CA MET A 1 -22.68 -24.20 -4.36
C MET A 1 -21.70 -24.97 -5.25
N LYS A 2 -21.67 -26.31 -5.13
CA LYS A 2 -20.61 -27.22 -5.60
C LYS A 2 -20.25 -27.05 -7.09
N LEU A 3 -18.97 -26.84 -7.39
CA LEU A 3 -18.40 -26.98 -8.74
C LEU A 3 -18.29 -28.49 -9.05
N ALA A 4 -19.20 -28.96 -9.89
CA ALA A 4 -19.18 -30.32 -10.41
C ALA A 4 -18.07 -30.47 -11.46
N GLU A 5 -17.32 -31.56 -11.32
CA GLU A 5 -16.35 -32.07 -12.28
C GLU A 5 -17.01 -32.27 -13.66
N HIS A 6 -16.60 -31.51 -14.67
CA HIS A 6 -16.88 -31.82 -16.07
C HIS A 6 -15.59 -32.16 -16.82
N LYS A 7 -15.65 -33.29 -17.51
CA LYS A 7 -14.54 -34.19 -17.87
C LYS A 7 -14.06 -33.99 -19.32
N ASP A 8 -14.22 -32.79 -19.89
CA ASP A 8 -14.08 -32.57 -21.34
C ASP A 8 -12.88 -31.67 -21.75
N LEU A 9 -11.88 -31.54 -20.87
CA LEU A 9 -10.63 -30.80 -21.11
C LEU A 9 -9.63 -31.55 -22.00
N LYS A 10 -9.96 -31.88 -23.25
CA LYS A 10 -8.98 -32.58 -24.13
C LYS A 10 -8.64 -31.98 -25.48
N ASN A 11 -9.34 -30.94 -25.97
CA ASN A 11 -9.04 -30.37 -27.29
C ASN A 11 -9.04 -28.84 -27.30
N ALA A 12 -8.13 -28.20 -26.55
CA ALA A 12 -7.95 -26.75 -26.59
C ALA A 12 -6.51 -26.37 -26.97
N ILE A 13 -6.14 -26.65 -28.23
CA ILE A 13 -5.01 -26.04 -28.91
C ILE A 13 -5.54 -25.37 -30.17
N THR A 14 -5.28 -24.09 -30.36
CA THR A 14 -4.74 -23.59 -31.64
C THR A 14 -4.19 -22.17 -31.44
N ASP A 15 -2.86 -22.08 -31.54
CA ASP A 15 -1.98 -20.92 -31.74
C ASP A 15 -1.42 -20.10 -30.57
N LEU A 16 -1.84 -20.30 -29.31
CA LEU A 16 -1.12 -19.76 -28.15
C LEU A 16 -0.86 -20.85 -27.09
N PRO A 17 0.40 -21.04 -26.63
CA PRO A 17 0.75 -22.09 -25.68
C PRO A 17 0.42 -21.65 -24.25
N VAL A 18 -0.87 -21.52 -23.95
CA VAL A 18 -1.37 -21.14 -22.63
C VAL A 18 -1.57 -22.41 -21.78
N LYS A 19 -0.95 -22.47 -20.60
CA LYS A 19 -1.16 -23.57 -19.65
C LYS A 19 -2.61 -23.57 -19.18
N GLU A 20 -3.21 -24.75 -19.10
CA GLU A 20 -4.63 -24.98 -18.82
C GLU A 20 -5.13 -24.30 -17.52
N LYS A 21 -4.28 -24.23 -16.50
CA LYS A 21 -4.53 -23.51 -15.23
C LYS A 21 -4.65 -21.99 -15.36
N ASP A 22 -4.03 -21.40 -16.39
CA ASP A 22 -3.99 -19.95 -16.61
C ASP A 22 -5.15 -19.50 -17.54
N LYS A 23 -5.79 -20.45 -18.26
CA LYS A 23 -7.04 -20.21 -19.02
C LYS A 23 -8.24 -19.93 -18.12
N LEU A 24 -8.22 -20.44 -16.88
CA LEU A 24 -9.27 -20.31 -15.87
C LEU A 24 -9.25 -18.97 -15.12
N LEU A 25 -8.24 -18.12 -15.32
CA LEU A 25 -8.07 -16.85 -14.61
C LEU A 25 -8.37 -15.61 -15.46
N LEU A 26 -8.75 -15.80 -16.73
CA LEU A 26 -9.08 -14.70 -17.63
C LEU A 26 -10.45 -14.12 -17.29
N ARG A 27 -10.44 -12.95 -16.67
CA ARG A 27 -11.63 -12.16 -16.39
C ARG A 27 -12.08 -11.48 -17.68
N LEU A 28 -13.34 -11.73 -18.05
CA LEU A 28 -13.99 -11.07 -19.17
C LEU A 28 -14.59 -9.75 -18.70
N VAL A 29 -14.23 -8.65 -19.37
CA VAL A 29 -14.81 -7.33 -19.10
C VAL A 29 -15.47 -6.84 -20.39
N ALA A 30 -16.76 -6.54 -20.28
CA ALA A 30 -17.55 -5.91 -21.32
C ALA A 30 -16.99 -4.51 -21.66
N LYS A 31 -16.85 -4.23 -22.96
CA LYS A 31 -16.18 -3.02 -23.46
C LYS A 31 -17.17 -2.06 -24.16
N ASP A 32 -17.19 -0.80 -23.73
CA ASP A 32 -17.73 0.33 -24.49
C ASP A 32 -16.59 1.29 -24.91
N LYS A 33 -16.75 1.99 -26.03
CA LYS A 33 -15.78 2.91 -26.66
C LYS A 33 -15.25 3.97 -25.68
N VAL A 34 -16.10 4.40 -24.74
CA VAL A 34 -15.77 5.41 -23.72
C VAL A 34 -14.71 4.90 -22.74
N LEU A 35 -14.72 3.61 -22.40
CA LEU A 35 -13.77 3.01 -21.44
C LEU A 35 -12.34 3.02 -21.97
N THR A 36 -12.11 2.86 -23.28
CA THR A 36 -10.76 2.81 -23.88
C THR A 36 -10.11 4.19 -24.01
N GLU A 37 -10.91 5.22 -24.30
CA GLU A 37 -10.42 6.59 -24.44
C GLU A 37 -10.18 7.27 -23.07
N HIS A 38 -10.90 6.85 -22.01
CA HIS A 38 -10.95 7.60 -20.75
C HIS A 38 -10.33 6.91 -19.53
N LEU A 39 -10.25 5.58 -19.51
CA LEU A 39 -9.27 4.88 -18.69
C LEU A 39 -7.97 4.95 -19.47
N HIS A 40 -6.85 5.27 -18.82
CA HIS A 40 -5.53 5.41 -19.46
C HIS A 40 -4.97 4.07 -19.97
N TYR A 41 -5.77 3.28 -20.69
CA TYR A 41 -5.33 2.12 -21.45
C TYR A 41 -4.51 2.63 -22.62
N ARG A 42 -3.23 2.84 -22.35
CA ARG A 42 -2.27 3.08 -23.41
C ARG A 42 -2.19 1.79 -24.22
N LEU A 43 -2.81 1.78 -25.39
CA LEU A 43 -2.53 0.76 -26.39
C LEU A 43 -1.02 0.78 -26.61
N LEU A 44 -0.41 -0.40 -26.62
CA LEU A 44 1.03 -0.52 -26.87
C LEU A 44 1.35 -0.44 -28.38
N GLU A 45 0.42 0.09 -29.16
CA GLU A 45 0.39 0.04 -30.62
C GLU A 45 0.29 1.45 -31.23
N ASP A 46 0.73 1.56 -32.49
CA ASP A 46 0.83 2.80 -33.26
C ASP A 46 -0.56 3.38 -33.58
N GLU A 47 -0.74 4.70 -33.42
CA GLU A 47 -2.05 5.40 -33.52
C GLU A 47 -2.67 5.33 -34.93
N THR A 48 -1.90 4.91 -35.94
CA THR A 48 -2.28 4.91 -37.36
C THR A 48 -3.25 3.79 -37.77
N ASP A 49 -3.40 2.72 -36.97
CA ASP A 49 -4.23 1.53 -37.32
C ASP A 49 -5.63 1.53 -36.64
N LEU A 50 -5.96 2.61 -35.91
CA LEU A 50 -7.19 2.74 -35.10
C LEU A 50 -8.47 2.85 -35.95
N GLU A 51 -8.44 3.52 -37.12
CA GLU A 51 -9.62 3.65 -37.98
C GLU A 51 -10.01 2.33 -38.66
N TYR A 52 -9.02 1.62 -39.23
CA TYR A 52 -9.22 0.33 -39.88
C TYR A 52 -9.78 -0.73 -38.89
N ARG A 53 -9.33 -0.69 -37.64
CA ARG A 53 -9.76 -1.64 -36.61
C ARG A 53 -11.07 -1.27 -35.92
N LYS A 54 -11.48 0.01 -35.90
CA LYS A 54 -12.84 0.44 -35.48
C LYS A 54 -13.94 -0.27 -36.27
N GLU A 55 -13.65 -0.67 -37.51
CA GLU A 55 -14.58 -1.39 -38.37
C GLU A 55 -14.64 -2.89 -38.04
N GLN A 56 -13.50 -3.52 -37.67
CA GLN A 56 -13.45 -4.91 -37.16
C GLN A 56 -13.98 -5.05 -35.71
N LEU A 57 -13.87 -4.00 -34.90
CA LEU A 57 -14.44 -3.89 -33.54
C LEU A 57 -15.98 -3.91 -33.53
N LYS A 58 -16.63 -3.80 -34.69
CA LYS A 58 -18.08 -4.02 -34.85
C LYS A 58 -18.46 -5.51 -34.95
N SER A 59 -17.48 -6.41 -35.08
CA SER A 59 -17.75 -7.85 -35.03
C SER A 59 -17.87 -8.33 -33.58
N ASP A 60 -18.88 -9.15 -33.29
CA ASP A 60 -19.32 -9.50 -31.94
C ASP A 60 -18.28 -10.28 -31.08
N PHE A 61 -17.05 -10.50 -31.56
CA PHE A 61 -16.05 -11.36 -30.89
C PHE A 61 -14.61 -10.88 -31.05
N THR A 62 -14.34 -9.64 -30.64
CA THR A 62 -12.98 -9.10 -30.58
C THR A 62 -12.48 -8.97 -29.15
N ILE A 63 -11.24 -9.41 -28.88
CA ILE A 63 -10.63 -9.37 -27.54
C ILE A 63 -9.40 -8.47 -27.50
N GLU A 64 -9.32 -7.64 -26.45
CA GLU A 64 -8.09 -6.98 -26.00
C GLU A 64 -7.51 -7.67 -24.77
N ILE A 65 -6.20 -7.90 -24.76
CA ILE A 65 -5.55 -8.67 -23.70
C ILE A 65 -4.54 -7.80 -22.95
N ALA A 66 -4.59 -7.88 -21.62
CA ALA A 66 -3.52 -7.44 -20.72
C ALA A 66 -2.66 -8.65 -20.26
N GLU A 67 -1.36 -8.44 -20.01
CA GLU A 67 -0.41 -9.42 -19.49
C GLU A 67 -0.04 -10.60 -20.41
N LEU A 68 0.45 -10.28 -21.61
CA LEU A 68 0.94 -11.22 -22.62
C LEU A 68 1.99 -12.24 -22.12
N LYS A 69 2.76 -11.88 -21.09
CA LYS A 69 3.83 -12.73 -20.53
C LYS A 69 3.28 -14.04 -19.96
N LYS A 70 2.10 -14.02 -19.33
CA LYS A 70 1.45 -15.24 -18.81
C LYS A 70 0.86 -16.12 -19.91
N LEU A 71 0.55 -15.52 -21.06
CA LEU A 71 0.11 -16.22 -22.26
C LEU A 71 1.28 -16.71 -23.12
N ASN A 72 2.51 -16.56 -22.63
CA ASN A 72 3.75 -16.97 -23.30
C ASN A 72 3.94 -16.29 -24.67
N VAL A 73 3.39 -15.09 -24.81
CA VAL A 73 3.55 -14.22 -26.00
C VAL A 73 4.62 -13.19 -25.71
N LYS A 74 5.63 -13.10 -26.58
CA LYS A 74 6.82 -12.26 -26.38
C LYS A 74 6.61 -10.81 -26.82
N SER A 75 5.79 -10.56 -27.83
CA SER A 75 5.48 -9.23 -28.32
C SER A 75 3.98 -9.02 -28.56
N PRO A 76 3.45 -7.79 -28.38
CA PRO A 76 2.08 -7.45 -28.76
C PRO A 76 1.71 -7.82 -30.18
N GLN A 77 2.64 -7.61 -31.11
CA GLN A 77 2.46 -7.90 -32.53
C GLN A 77 2.23 -9.40 -32.79
N ASP A 78 2.86 -10.27 -32.01
CA ASP A 78 2.69 -11.73 -32.12
C ASP A 78 1.32 -12.22 -31.63
N ALA A 79 0.59 -11.40 -30.86
CA ALA A 79 -0.75 -11.73 -30.38
C ALA A 79 -1.85 -11.35 -31.38
N LEU A 80 -1.61 -10.31 -32.17
CA LEU A 80 -2.61 -9.72 -33.06
C LEU A 80 -3.04 -10.68 -34.16
N GLY A 81 -4.34 -10.71 -34.43
CA GLY A 81 -4.93 -11.55 -35.48
C GLY A 81 -5.05 -13.03 -35.12
N LYS A 82 -4.43 -13.49 -34.01
CA LYS A 82 -4.62 -14.84 -33.49
C LYS A 82 -5.99 -15.00 -32.85
N TYR A 83 -6.44 -16.25 -32.78
CA TYR A 83 -7.67 -16.61 -32.11
C TYR A 83 -7.41 -17.05 -30.68
N PHE A 84 -8.20 -16.52 -29.76
CA PHE A 84 -8.29 -16.95 -28.38
C PHE A 84 -9.58 -17.75 -28.20
N SER A 85 -9.53 -18.86 -27.47
CA SER A 85 -10.71 -19.69 -27.20
C SER A 85 -10.89 -19.91 -25.70
N GLN A 86 -12.09 -19.57 -25.22
CA GLN A 86 -12.52 -19.74 -23.84
C GLN A 86 -14.01 -20.14 -23.86
N SER A 87 -14.36 -21.19 -23.12
CA SER A 87 -15.73 -21.70 -23.01
C SER A 87 -16.42 -21.93 -24.37
N ASP A 88 -15.75 -22.64 -25.28
CA ASP A 88 -16.20 -23.00 -26.64
C ASP A 88 -16.46 -21.83 -27.61
N LYS A 89 -16.26 -20.59 -27.17
CA LYS A 89 -16.29 -19.41 -28.04
C LYS A 89 -14.86 -19.09 -28.52
N LYS A 90 -14.71 -18.88 -29.84
CA LYS A 90 -13.46 -18.40 -30.46
C LYS A 90 -13.60 -16.92 -30.75
N ALA A 91 -12.61 -16.13 -30.34
CA ALA A 91 -12.58 -14.70 -30.55
C ALA A 91 -11.22 -14.27 -31.12
N LYS A 92 -11.22 -13.29 -32.01
CA LYS A 92 -10.00 -12.78 -32.64
C LYS A 92 -9.38 -11.70 -31.75
N ILE A 93 -8.07 -11.76 -31.53
CA ILE A 93 -7.33 -10.72 -30.80
C ILE A 93 -7.12 -9.55 -31.76
N VAL A 94 -7.68 -8.39 -31.43
CA VAL A 94 -7.62 -7.18 -32.26
C VAL A 94 -6.83 -6.04 -31.64
N GLY A 95 -6.33 -6.22 -30.42
CA GLY A 95 -5.52 -5.23 -29.74
C GLY A 95 -4.86 -5.81 -28.50
N VAL A 96 -3.75 -5.21 -28.11
CA VAL A 96 -3.09 -5.48 -26.83
C VAL A 96 -3.04 -4.18 -26.03
N VAL A 97 -3.56 -4.24 -24.81
CA VAL A 97 -3.51 -3.13 -23.87
C VAL A 97 -2.29 -3.28 -22.96
N LYS A 98 -1.71 -2.15 -22.54
CA LYS A 98 -0.66 -2.16 -21.52
C LYS A 98 -1.19 -2.75 -20.22
N ASP A 99 -0.33 -3.52 -19.54
CA ASP A 99 -0.60 -4.06 -18.21
C ASP A 99 -1.10 -2.95 -17.26
N PHE A 100 -2.21 -3.23 -16.58
CA PHE A 100 -2.83 -2.36 -15.60
C PHE A 100 -3.27 -3.17 -14.39
N ASN A 101 -3.35 -2.54 -13.22
CA ASN A 101 -3.86 -3.19 -12.02
C ASN A 101 -5.38 -3.30 -12.10
N ASP A 102 -5.88 -4.52 -12.26
CA ASP A 102 -7.31 -4.85 -12.28
C ASP A 102 -7.90 -5.14 -10.88
N LYS A 103 -7.03 -5.18 -9.86
CA LYS A 103 -7.32 -5.50 -8.46
C LYS A 103 -6.51 -4.64 -7.50
N SER A 104 -6.59 -4.95 -6.20
CA SER A 104 -5.73 -4.40 -5.16
C SER A 104 -4.24 -4.52 -5.52
N LEU A 105 -3.42 -3.55 -5.10
CA LEU A 105 -1.96 -3.56 -5.26
C LEU A 105 -1.26 -4.73 -4.54
N LYS A 106 -1.98 -5.49 -3.72
CA LYS A 106 -1.52 -6.75 -3.13
C LYS A 106 -1.45 -7.89 -4.13
N GLU A 107 -2.34 -7.90 -5.12
CA GLU A 107 -2.42 -8.98 -6.10
C GLU A 107 -1.55 -8.70 -7.31
N ASN A 108 -1.08 -9.76 -7.94
CA ASN A 108 -0.50 -9.64 -9.27
C ASN A 108 -1.60 -9.18 -10.23
N ILE A 109 -1.20 -8.42 -11.24
CA ILE A 109 -2.05 -8.19 -12.43
C ILE A 109 -2.52 -9.57 -12.90
N SER A 110 -3.80 -9.70 -13.21
CA SER A 110 -4.34 -10.93 -13.81
C SER A 110 -4.44 -10.74 -15.33
N PRO A 111 -4.31 -11.81 -16.14
CA PRO A 111 -4.58 -11.68 -17.56
C PRO A 111 -6.06 -11.33 -17.74
N VAL A 112 -6.34 -10.17 -18.33
CA VAL A 112 -7.72 -9.69 -18.59
C VAL A 112 -7.97 -9.75 -20.08
N ALA A 113 -9.10 -10.31 -20.47
CA ALA A 113 -9.61 -10.30 -21.83
C ALA A 113 -10.84 -9.38 -21.88
N MET A 114 -10.78 -8.29 -22.62
CA MET A 114 -11.92 -7.38 -22.79
C MET A 114 -12.64 -7.72 -24.09
N ARG A 115 -13.96 -7.93 -24.03
CA ARG A 115 -14.78 -8.24 -25.21
C ARG A 115 -15.96 -7.29 -25.36
N ALA A 116 -16.38 -7.04 -26.59
CA ALA A 116 -17.67 -6.41 -26.85
C ALA A 116 -18.72 -7.51 -26.96
N ASP A 117 -19.60 -7.61 -25.96
CA ASP A 117 -20.69 -8.60 -25.92
C ASP A 117 -21.95 -7.89 -25.41
N LYS A 118 -22.84 -7.52 -26.34
CA LYS A 118 -24.00 -6.67 -26.06
C LYS A 118 -24.95 -7.29 -25.04
N ASP A 119 -24.99 -8.62 -24.97
CA ASP A 119 -25.85 -9.37 -24.05
C ASP A 119 -25.28 -9.39 -22.61
N GLU A 120 -24.03 -8.95 -22.41
CA GLU A 120 -23.35 -8.93 -21.11
C GLU A 120 -23.08 -7.51 -20.58
N TYR A 121 -23.77 -6.49 -21.12
CA TYR A 121 -23.63 -5.11 -20.68
C TYR A 121 -24.56 -4.82 -19.49
N TYR A 122 -24.10 -5.15 -18.29
CA TYR A 122 -24.87 -4.96 -17.05
C TYR A 122 -24.58 -3.64 -16.32
N ASN A 123 -23.45 -2.99 -16.60
CA ASN A 123 -23.01 -1.78 -15.91
C ASN A 123 -22.56 -0.71 -16.90
N VAL A 124 -22.80 0.56 -16.57
CA VAL A 124 -22.35 1.72 -17.35
C VAL A 124 -21.38 2.54 -16.50
N ALA A 125 -20.19 2.80 -17.05
CA ALA A 125 -19.22 3.68 -16.42
C ALA A 125 -19.37 5.09 -17.00
N VAL A 126 -19.67 6.07 -16.15
CA VAL A 126 -19.80 7.48 -16.55
C VAL A 126 -18.68 8.30 -15.92
N LYS A 127 -17.85 8.92 -16.76
CA LYS A 127 -16.84 9.89 -16.31
C LYS A 127 -17.44 11.28 -16.34
N MET A 128 -17.26 12.03 -15.26
CA MET A 128 -17.82 13.37 -15.11
C MET A 128 -16.86 14.29 -14.35
N ASP A 129 -17.04 15.60 -14.52
CA ASP A 129 -16.30 16.61 -13.77
C ASP A 129 -16.76 16.64 -12.30
N GLN A 130 -15.82 16.80 -11.37
CA GLN A 130 -16.10 16.75 -9.94
C GLN A 130 -17.12 17.80 -9.48
N GLN A 131 -17.19 18.96 -10.15
CA GLN A 131 -18.13 20.04 -9.83
C GLN A 131 -19.56 19.74 -10.33
N GLN A 132 -19.72 18.80 -11.26
CA GLN A 132 -20.98 18.48 -11.92
C GLN A 132 -21.55 17.11 -11.51
N ILE A 133 -20.92 16.42 -10.56
CA ILE A 133 -21.32 15.05 -10.15
C ILE A 133 -22.81 14.99 -9.76
N MET A 134 -23.23 15.80 -8.79
CA MET A 134 -24.60 15.73 -8.25
C MET A 134 -25.68 16.06 -9.30
N PRO A 135 -25.55 17.14 -10.11
CA PRO A 135 -26.48 17.42 -11.20
C PRO A 135 -26.55 16.30 -12.24
N VAL A 136 -25.40 15.75 -12.65
CA VAL A 136 -25.32 14.71 -13.68
C VAL A 136 -25.91 13.40 -13.18
N MET A 137 -25.62 12.99 -11.94
CA MET A 137 -26.20 11.78 -11.34
C MET A 137 -27.73 11.83 -11.33
N LYS A 138 -28.31 12.97 -10.99
CA LYS A 138 -29.76 13.14 -10.99
C LYS A 138 -30.35 13.01 -12.40
N GLN A 139 -29.67 13.56 -13.42
CA GLN A 139 -30.09 13.42 -14.82
C GLN A 139 -29.98 11.97 -15.29
N VAL A 140 -28.90 11.26 -14.92
CA VAL A 140 -28.70 9.86 -15.24
C VAL A 140 -29.76 8.99 -14.58
N GLU A 141 -30.06 9.21 -13.30
CA GLU A 141 -31.13 8.52 -12.58
C GLU A 141 -32.50 8.71 -13.26
N GLN A 142 -32.83 9.94 -13.66
CA GLN A 142 -34.07 10.23 -14.38
C GLN A 142 -34.11 9.53 -15.75
N LEU A 143 -33.02 9.55 -16.50
CA LEU A 143 -32.92 8.87 -17.79
C LEU A 143 -33.01 7.35 -17.63
N TRP A 144 -32.39 6.79 -16.60
CA TRP A 144 -32.43 5.36 -16.29
C TRP A 144 -33.85 4.91 -15.98
N ASN A 145 -34.52 5.59 -15.04
CA ASN A 145 -35.87 5.22 -14.60
C ASN A 145 -36.93 5.37 -15.72
N THR A 146 -36.66 6.21 -16.73
CA THR A 146 -37.53 6.37 -17.90
C THR A 146 -37.23 5.38 -19.02
N THR A 147 -35.96 4.98 -19.18
CA THR A 147 -35.53 4.07 -20.26
C THR A 147 -35.63 2.60 -19.85
N PHE A 148 -35.33 2.29 -18.59
CA PHE A 148 -35.20 0.94 -18.04
C PHE A 148 -36.15 0.74 -16.86
N THR A 149 -37.46 0.78 -17.12
CA THR A 149 -38.51 0.71 -16.09
C THR A 149 -38.51 -0.58 -15.27
N ASP A 150 -37.96 -1.66 -15.84
CA ASP A 150 -37.89 -2.98 -15.20
C ASP A 150 -36.63 -3.17 -14.32
N TYR A 151 -35.72 -2.18 -14.29
CA TYR A 151 -34.45 -2.25 -13.57
C TYR A 151 -34.33 -1.14 -12.53
N VAL A 152 -33.87 -1.50 -11.33
CA VAL A 152 -33.62 -0.53 -10.26
C VAL A 152 -32.33 0.22 -10.58
N TYR A 153 -32.38 1.55 -10.55
CA TYR A 153 -31.19 2.38 -10.63
C TYR A 153 -30.33 2.17 -9.37
N ASP A 154 -29.09 1.75 -9.59
CA ASP A 154 -28.06 1.66 -8.57
C ASP A 154 -26.78 2.33 -9.08
N SER A 155 -26.08 3.04 -8.21
CA SER A 155 -24.89 3.79 -8.60
C SER A 155 -23.86 3.77 -7.50
N GLU A 156 -22.64 3.37 -7.86
CA GLU A 156 -21.49 3.36 -6.97
C GLU A 156 -20.35 4.18 -7.56
N PHE A 157 -19.62 4.90 -6.70
CA PHE A 157 -18.38 5.53 -7.14
C PHE A 157 -17.26 4.51 -7.20
N VAL A 158 -16.53 4.50 -8.31
CA VAL A 158 -15.33 3.68 -8.48
C VAL A 158 -14.31 3.95 -7.35
N ASN A 159 -14.21 5.19 -6.88
CA ASN A 159 -13.35 5.55 -5.75
C ASN A 159 -13.72 4.86 -4.44
N ASP A 160 -15.01 4.61 -4.19
CA ASP A 160 -15.46 3.99 -2.94
C ASP A 160 -15.17 2.49 -2.97
N ASN A 161 -15.37 1.85 -4.13
CA ASN A 161 -14.95 0.47 -4.38
C ASN A 161 -13.42 0.30 -4.25
N ILE A 162 -12.64 1.25 -4.77
CA ILE A 162 -11.18 1.24 -4.59
C ILE A 162 -10.81 1.39 -3.11
N GLN A 163 -11.46 2.29 -2.38
CA GLN A 163 -11.21 2.50 -0.96
C GLN A 163 -11.52 1.26 -0.10
N GLY A 164 -12.55 0.49 -0.46
CA GLY A 164 -12.89 -0.77 0.21
C GLY A 164 -11.75 -1.78 0.19
N TYR A 165 -10.93 -1.82 -0.87
CA TYR A 165 -9.74 -2.69 -0.92
C TYR A 165 -8.65 -2.34 0.10
N TYR A 166 -8.66 -1.12 0.67
CA TYR A 166 -7.62 -0.60 1.56
C TYR A 166 -8.10 -0.28 2.98
N GLU A 167 -9.35 -0.61 3.30
CA GLU A 167 -9.94 -0.28 4.60
C GLU A 167 -9.25 -1.01 5.75
N GLY A 168 -8.93 -2.29 5.57
CA GLY A 168 -8.19 -3.09 6.56
C GLY A 168 -6.81 -2.53 6.88
N GLU A 169 -6.09 -2.06 5.85
CA GLU A 169 -4.78 -1.42 5.96
C GLU A 169 -4.88 -0.09 6.69
N ARG A 170 -5.94 0.68 6.43
CA ARG A 170 -6.19 1.94 7.11
C ARG A 170 -6.46 1.72 8.60
N ILE A 171 -7.30 0.75 8.93
CA ILE A 171 -7.59 0.37 10.33
C ILE A 171 -6.31 -0.10 11.03
N MET A 172 -5.54 -0.99 10.41
CA MET A 172 -4.24 -1.41 10.94
C MET A 172 -3.30 -0.22 11.16
N GLY A 173 -3.19 0.70 10.19
CA GLY A 173 -2.36 1.88 10.30
C GLY A 173 -2.80 2.85 11.40
N VAL A 174 -4.09 2.92 11.71
CA VAL A 174 -4.60 3.67 12.89
C VAL A 174 -4.20 2.95 14.18
N LEU A 175 -4.43 1.63 14.27
CA LEU A 175 -4.06 0.84 15.45
C LEU A 175 -2.56 0.92 15.76
N PHE A 176 -1.70 0.79 14.75
CA PHE A 176 -0.25 0.94 14.92
C PHE A 176 0.14 2.32 15.43
N ARG A 177 -0.50 3.39 14.94
CA ARG A 177 -0.24 4.76 15.43
C ARG A 177 -0.65 4.93 16.89
N VAL A 178 -1.81 4.42 17.27
CA VAL A 178 -2.29 4.47 18.66
C VAL A 178 -1.35 3.67 19.58
N PHE A 179 -1.04 2.43 19.22
CA PHE A 179 -0.13 1.61 20.03
C PHE A 179 1.28 2.18 20.09
N ALA A 180 1.82 2.71 18.99
CA ALA A 180 3.10 3.42 19.01
C ALA A 180 3.07 4.60 19.99
N GLY A 181 2.00 5.40 19.97
CA GLY A 181 1.82 6.51 20.93
C GLY A 181 1.81 6.05 22.38
N VAL A 182 1.08 4.97 22.69
CA VAL A 182 1.03 4.38 24.04
C VAL A 182 2.40 3.82 24.46
N ILE A 183 3.08 3.08 23.58
CA ILE A 183 4.40 2.51 23.86
C ILE A 183 5.41 3.63 24.11
N ILE A 184 5.39 4.68 23.31
CA ILE A 184 6.25 5.85 23.48
C ILE A 184 5.99 6.48 24.85
N PHE A 185 4.73 6.71 25.22
CA PHE A 185 4.36 7.28 26.51
C PHE A 185 4.83 6.43 27.70
N ILE A 186 4.62 5.11 27.65
CA ILE A 186 5.09 4.18 28.70
C ILE A 186 6.63 4.16 28.74
N SER A 187 7.29 4.17 27.58
CA SER A 187 8.75 4.20 27.49
C SER A 187 9.32 5.48 28.10
N PHE A 188 8.66 6.62 27.93
CA PHE A 188 9.03 7.87 28.59
C PHE A 188 8.93 7.78 30.11
N ILE A 189 7.86 7.19 30.64
CA ILE A 189 7.71 6.97 32.09
C ILE A 189 8.82 6.05 32.60
N GLY A 190 9.10 4.96 31.88
CA GLY A 190 10.16 4.00 32.25
C GLY A 190 11.55 4.64 32.23
N LEU A 191 11.88 5.34 31.15
CA LEU A 191 13.15 6.07 31.03
C LEU A 191 13.26 7.14 32.11
N PHE A 192 12.18 7.87 32.38
CA PHE A 192 12.12 8.87 33.42
C PHE A 192 12.39 8.26 34.82
N GLY A 193 11.75 7.13 35.14
CA GLY A 193 11.96 6.38 36.38
C GLY A 193 13.40 5.87 36.50
N LEU A 194 13.95 5.30 35.43
CA LEU A 194 15.33 4.81 35.39
C LEU A 194 16.34 5.94 35.64
N ILE A 195 16.16 7.09 34.97
CA ILE A 195 17.02 8.26 35.16
C ILE A 195 16.96 8.74 36.61
N SER A 196 15.76 8.82 37.20
CA SER A 196 15.58 9.25 38.58
C SER A 196 16.26 8.31 39.58
N TYR A 197 16.15 6.99 39.36
CA TYR A 197 16.79 5.98 40.19
C TYR A 197 18.33 6.09 40.11
N VAL A 198 18.88 6.12 38.90
CA VAL A 198 20.34 6.21 38.68
C VAL A 198 20.90 7.53 39.20
N ALA A 199 20.21 8.66 39.01
CA ALA A 199 20.64 9.95 39.55
C ALA A 199 20.70 9.93 41.08
N THR A 200 19.74 9.26 41.73
CA THR A 200 19.74 9.09 43.19
C THR A 200 20.87 8.17 43.65
N GLN A 201 21.11 7.06 42.95
CA GLN A 201 22.20 6.13 43.29
C GLN A 201 23.59 6.77 43.11
N ARG A 202 23.74 7.63 42.09
CA ARG A 202 24.98 8.35 41.80
C ARG A 202 25.10 9.70 42.52
N SER A 203 24.15 10.05 43.38
CA SER A 203 24.15 11.30 44.14
C SER A 203 25.42 11.49 44.98
N ARG A 204 25.94 10.42 45.60
CA ARG A 204 27.18 10.46 46.39
C ARG A 204 28.42 10.79 45.54
N GLU A 205 28.53 10.17 44.35
CA GLU A 205 29.61 10.45 43.39
C GLU A 205 29.54 11.90 42.90
N VAL A 206 28.32 12.37 42.59
CA VAL A 206 28.04 13.73 42.14
C VAL A 206 28.36 14.76 43.23
N ALA A 207 27.96 14.50 44.48
CA ALA A 207 28.23 15.38 45.62
C ALA A 207 29.73 15.50 45.92
N ILE A 208 30.47 14.38 45.94
CA ILE A 208 31.93 14.40 46.12
C ILE A 208 32.60 15.22 45.02
N ARG A 209 32.24 14.99 43.75
CA ARG A 209 32.81 15.75 42.62
C ARG A 209 32.47 17.24 42.68
N LYS A 210 31.25 17.58 43.10
CA LYS A 210 30.81 18.98 43.29
C LYS A 210 31.65 19.69 44.35
N VAL A 211 31.93 19.03 45.49
CA VAL A 211 32.80 19.57 46.56
C VAL A 211 34.24 19.70 46.08
N LEU A 212 34.71 18.81 45.21
CA LEU A 212 36.01 18.89 44.54
C LEU A 212 36.06 19.96 43.43
N GLY A 213 35.01 20.77 43.24
CA GLY A 213 34.99 21.90 42.30
C GLY A 213 34.47 21.58 40.89
N ALA A 214 33.88 20.40 40.66
CA ALA A 214 33.27 20.09 39.36
C ALA A 214 32.09 21.02 39.05
N SER A 215 32.05 21.54 37.82
CA SER A 215 30.96 22.40 37.37
C SER A 215 29.66 21.60 37.24
N THR A 216 28.52 22.28 37.34
CA THR A 216 27.20 21.68 37.06
C THR A 216 27.14 21.10 35.64
N TYR A 217 27.86 21.70 34.69
CA TYR A 217 27.92 21.24 33.30
C TYR A 217 28.62 19.89 33.17
N ASP A 218 29.76 19.69 33.86
CA ASP A 218 30.53 18.44 33.79
C ASP A 218 29.73 17.25 34.35
N LEU A 219 28.97 17.48 35.41
CA LEU A 219 28.09 16.50 36.03
C LEU A 219 26.94 16.11 35.09
N VAL A 220 26.30 17.10 34.46
CA VAL A 220 25.22 16.88 33.49
C VAL A 220 25.74 16.16 32.23
N LYS A 221 26.94 16.51 31.75
CA LYS A 221 27.57 15.85 30.59
C LYS A 221 27.89 14.38 30.87
N MET A 222 28.43 14.08 32.05
CA MET A 222 28.72 12.70 32.46
C MET A 222 27.45 11.84 32.47
N LEU A 223 26.37 12.35 33.07
CA LEU A 223 25.10 11.64 33.14
C LEU A 223 24.52 11.44 31.74
N ASN A 224 24.42 12.50 30.93
CA ASN A 224 23.94 12.41 29.55
C ASN A 224 24.72 11.39 28.71
N GLY A 225 26.06 11.34 28.82
CA GLY A 225 26.88 10.39 28.07
C GLY A 225 26.49 8.93 28.33
N SER A 226 26.24 8.57 29.59
CA SER A 226 25.83 7.21 29.96
C SER A 226 24.45 6.82 29.41
N PHE A 227 23.48 7.75 29.47
CA PHE A 227 22.13 7.49 28.95
C PHE A 227 22.06 7.51 27.43
N LEU A 228 22.77 8.43 26.78
CA LEU A 228 22.84 8.48 25.32
C LEU A 228 23.50 7.22 24.74
N LEU A 229 24.53 6.69 25.39
CA LEU A 229 25.14 5.42 24.99
C LEU A 229 24.14 4.26 25.12
N MET A 230 23.38 4.20 26.20
CA MET A 230 22.36 3.16 26.41
C MET A 230 21.26 3.22 25.33
N VAL A 231 20.78 4.42 25.00
CA VAL A 231 19.77 4.63 23.95
C VAL A 231 20.33 4.35 22.56
N PHE A 232 21.61 4.69 22.32
CA PHE A 232 22.30 4.37 21.07
C PHE A 232 22.38 2.86 20.84
N ILE A 233 22.80 2.10 21.86
CA ILE A 233 22.88 0.64 21.79
C ILE A 233 21.48 0.03 21.58
N ALA A 234 20.46 0.54 22.29
CA ALA A 234 19.09 0.09 22.10
C ALA A 234 18.61 0.29 20.65
N ASN A 235 18.93 1.43 20.03
CA ASN A 235 18.63 1.69 18.61
C ASN A 235 19.36 0.72 17.68
N LEU A 236 20.65 0.47 17.91
CA LEU A 236 21.43 -0.48 17.10
C LEU A 236 20.85 -1.89 17.11
N VAL A 237 20.26 -2.33 18.23
CA VAL A 237 19.58 -3.63 18.33
C VAL A 237 18.18 -3.57 17.70
N ALA A 238 17.46 -2.46 17.89
CA ALA A 238 16.10 -2.30 17.37
C ALA A 238 16.05 -2.24 15.84
N TRP A 239 17.05 -1.65 15.19
CA TRP A 239 17.07 -1.45 13.74
C TRP A 239 17.04 -2.77 12.93
N PRO A 240 17.95 -3.74 13.15
CA PRO A 240 17.88 -5.04 12.46
C PRO A 240 16.57 -5.76 12.72
N LEU A 241 16.09 -5.71 13.97
CA LEU A 241 14.88 -6.41 14.35
C LEU A 241 13.66 -5.83 13.62
N ALA A 242 13.50 -4.51 13.63
CA ALA A 242 12.46 -3.81 12.90
C ALA A 242 12.57 -4.03 11.38
N TYR A 243 13.78 -4.02 10.82
CA TYR A 243 14.01 -4.32 9.41
C TYR A 243 13.50 -5.71 9.03
N LEU A 244 13.79 -6.74 9.84
CA LEU A 244 13.33 -8.10 9.59
C LEU A 244 11.79 -8.22 9.60
N PHE A 245 11.13 -7.63 10.61
CA PHE A 245 9.67 -7.66 10.70
C PHE A 245 9.01 -6.92 9.53
N ILE A 246 9.49 -5.73 9.20
CA ILE A 246 8.92 -4.92 8.11
C ILE A 246 9.20 -5.58 6.77
N SER A 247 10.40 -6.10 6.53
CA SER A 247 10.74 -6.79 5.28
C SER A 247 9.87 -8.04 5.09
N LYS A 248 9.60 -8.80 6.15
CA LYS A 248 8.70 -9.96 6.09
C LYS A 248 7.27 -9.53 5.79
N TRP A 249 6.79 -8.45 6.40
CA TRP A 249 5.46 -7.90 6.11
C TRP A 249 5.34 -7.38 4.67
N LEU A 250 6.34 -6.64 4.17
CA LEU A 250 6.41 -6.15 2.79
C LEU A 250 6.50 -7.27 1.76
N SER A 251 7.00 -8.45 2.12
CA SER A 251 7.09 -9.59 1.19
C SER A 251 5.72 -10.11 0.74
N GLY A 252 4.65 -9.80 1.48
CA GLY A 252 3.28 -10.13 1.09
C GLY A 252 2.67 -9.18 0.04
N PHE A 253 3.41 -8.15 -0.39
CA PHE A 253 2.95 -7.18 -1.37
C PHE A 253 3.76 -7.31 -2.66
N VAL A 254 3.05 -7.45 -3.79
CA VAL A 254 3.65 -7.48 -5.14
C VAL A 254 4.29 -6.13 -5.46
N TYR A 255 3.57 -5.06 -5.19
CA TYR A 255 4.07 -3.69 -5.29
C TYR A 255 4.45 -3.20 -3.89
N ARG A 256 5.76 -3.23 -3.59
CA ARG A 256 6.31 -2.82 -2.29
C ARG A 256 7.27 -1.65 -2.44
N ILE A 257 7.32 -0.81 -1.43
CA ILE A 257 8.33 0.25 -1.32
C ILE A 257 9.67 -0.37 -0.89
N ASP A 258 10.77 0.24 -1.31
CA ASP A 258 12.07 -0.13 -0.77
C ASP A 258 12.23 0.42 0.65
N LEU A 259 12.75 -0.42 1.54
CA LEU A 259 13.04 -0.07 2.92
C LEU A 259 14.20 0.94 2.98
N SER A 260 13.86 2.23 3.01
CA SER A 260 14.84 3.30 3.20
C SER A 260 15.36 3.34 4.64
N ILE A 261 16.60 3.80 4.82
CA ILE A 261 17.23 3.93 6.14
C ILE A 261 16.76 5.18 6.91
N TRP A 262 16.10 6.13 6.22
CA TRP A 262 15.69 7.42 6.78
C TRP A 262 14.76 7.32 8.00
N PRO A 263 13.72 6.48 8.02
CA PRO A 263 12.84 6.35 9.18
C PRO A 263 13.60 5.92 10.44
N PHE A 264 14.60 5.04 10.29
CA PHE A 264 15.44 4.57 11.39
C PHE A 264 16.31 5.69 11.96
N LEU A 265 16.94 6.48 11.08
CA LEU A 265 17.75 7.65 11.46
C LEU A 265 16.91 8.73 12.16
N ILE A 266 15.69 9.00 11.65
CA ILE A 266 14.77 9.97 12.25
C ILE A 266 14.35 9.49 13.63
N ALA A 267 13.94 8.23 13.78
CA ALA A 267 13.53 7.67 15.07
C ALA A 267 14.67 7.70 16.10
N MET A 268 15.88 7.32 15.69
CA MET A 268 17.07 7.40 16.52
C MET A 268 17.36 8.83 16.96
N THR A 269 17.35 9.79 16.04
CA THR A 269 17.58 11.21 16.33
C THR A 269 16.55 11.74 17.32
N ILE A 270 15.26 11.47 17.10
CA ILE A 270 14.17 11.86 18.00
C ILE A 270 14.40 11.27 19.40
N SER A 271 14.68 9.96 19.49
CA SER A 271 14.92 9.29 20.78
C SER A 271 16.13 9.85 21.54
N MET A 272 17.20 10.22 20.82
CA MET A 272 18.39 10.85 21.41
C MET A 272 18.11 12.25 21.92
N VAL A 273 17.40 13.08 21.13
CA VAL A 273 17.01 14.45 21.51
C VAL A 273 16.12 14.42 22.75
N ILE A 274 15.13 13.53 22.77
CA ILE A 274 14.27 13.28 23.92
C ILE A 274 15.07 12.94 25.17
N THR A 275 16.02 12.01 25.04
CA THR A 275 16.84 11.55 26.16
C THR A 275 17.72 12.68 26.67
N LEU A 276 18.36 13.42 25.77
CA LEU A 276 19.19 14.57 26.09
C LEU A 276 18.40 15.63 26.87
N ILE A 277 17.20 15.98 26.41
CA ILE A 277 16.34 16.98 27.07
C ILE A 277 15.95 16.47 28.47
N THR A 278 15.46 15.22 28.56
CA THR A 278 14.94 14.64 29.81
C THR A 278 16.04 14.53 30.87
N VAL A 279 17.20 13.99 30.50
CA VAL A 279 18.35 13.81 31.40
C VAL A 279 18.92 15.16 31.80
N SER A 280 19.03 16.11 30.87
CA SER A 280 19.56 17.45 31.17
C SER A 280 18.69 18.20 32.17
N LEU A 281 17.35 18.20 31.99
CA LEU A 281 16.43 18.84 32.92
C LEU A 281 16.51 18.24 34.34
N ARG A 282 16.63 16.91 34.45
CA ARG A 282 16.72 16.23 35.75
C ARG A 282 18.07 16.38 36.41
N SER A 283 19.14 16.21 35.65
CA SER A 283 20.51 16.33 36.14
C SER A 283 20.80 17.77 36.58
N TYR A 284 20.29 18.77 35.84
CA TYR A 284 20.42 20.17 36.23
C TYR A 284 19.72 20.44 37.56
N ARG A 285 18.45 20.02 37.72
CA ARG A 285 17.71 20.17 38.98
C ARG A 285 18.38 19.47 40.16
N ALA A 286 18.90 18.27 39.95
CA ALA A 286 19.62 17.51 40.98
C ALA A 286 20.95 18.17 41.36
N ALA A 287 21.69 18.69 40.38
CA ALA A 287 22.97 19.34 40.60
C ALA A 287 22.86 20.80 41.09
N SER A 288 21.69 21.44 40.94
CA SER A 288 21.38 22.77 41.46
C SER A 288 20.69 22.76 42.83
N ALA A 289 20.16 21.62 43.27
CA ALA A 289 19.61 21.48 44.61
C ALA A 289 20.73 21.68 45.65
N ASN A 290 20.45 22.48 46.69
CA ASN A 290 21.44 22.86 47.70
C ASN A 290 22.06 21.63 48.36
N THR A 291 23.38 21.52 48.24
CA THR A 291 24.22 20.44 48.77
C THR A 291 24.14 20.28 50.30
N ILE A 292 23.63 21.29 51.00
CA ILE A 292 23.50 21.32 52.46
C ILE A 292 22.42 20.33 52.94
N ASP A 293 21.34 20.10 52.19
CA ASP A 293 20.29 19.14 52.61
C ASP A 293 20.68 17.68 52.32
N ALA A 294 21.53 17.44 51.31
CA ALA A 294 21.99 16.10 50.95
C ALA A 294 22.96 15.49 51.98
N LEU A 295 23.60 16.32 52.81
CA LEU A 295 24.49 15.90 53.90
C LEU A 295 23.81 15.93 55.28
N LYS A 296 22.61 16.51 55.38
CA LYS A 296 21.87 16.70 56.64
C LYS A 296 20.75 15.68 56.86
N TYR A 297 20.48 14.84 55.86
CA TYR A 297 19.69 13.61 55.99
C TYR A 297 20.59 12.41 56.37
N GLU A 298 21.42 12.60 57.38
CA GLU A 298 21.92 11.57 58.30
C GLU A 298 21.66 12.05 59.72
#